data_AF-A0A317JJC8-F1
#
_entry.id   AF-A0A317JJC8-F1
#
_cell.length_a   1.000
_cell.length_b   1.000
_cell.length_c   1.000
_cell.angle_alpha   90.00
_cell.angle_beta   90.00
_cell.angle_gamma   90.00
#
_symmetry.space_group_name_H-M   'P 1'
#
loop_
_entity.id
_entity.type
_entity.pdbx_description
1 polymer ?
#
loop_
_entity_poly.entity_id
_entity_poly.type
_entity_poly.pdbx_seq_one_letter_code
_entity_poly.pdbx_strand_id
1 'polypeptide(L)'
;MLFIVFWLQFQTLNLAQTIPQSGSTDAEFCSKDLEKKKEKRSGDYLIRISYANSRMCQHFDIFKNDRTVFHEEGDDNHYFFGSDDRGTYTLGNLTGHGIQLVVRRWTGGAHCCTSLLIFDLGNDFRKIAEIDGGNFEPEIADLDHDGIPEIRVRDDFLAYRFSDFAHSAIAEVILKYGDGQYSVAPEFMRKPLPSRQILDATVASWKRLLQRKKTPNWPPPPLIQALTDLVYAGSKQTAFALLDRAWPMAAPGRSEFLASYRVALNESKYYAEFEKKQ
;
A
#
# COMPACT_ATOMS: atom_id res chain seq x y z
N MET A 1 4.34 17.70 79.61
CA MET A 1 4.86 17.03 78.41
C MET A 1 4.19 17.65 77.18
N LEU A 2 4.84 18.67 76.62
CA LEU A 2 4.54 19.22 75.30
C LEU A 2 5.43 18.46 74.30
N PHE A 3 4.86 17.88 73.25
CA PHE A 3 5.63 17.47 72.07
C PHE A 3 5.00 18.10 70.83
N ILE A 4 5.79 19.01 70.26
CA ILE A 4 5.57 19.76 69.03
C ILE A 4 5.81 18.81 67.86
N VAL A 5 4.82 18.65 66.97
CA VAL A 5 4.99 17.92 65.70
C VAL A 5 5.43 18.93 64.64
N PHE A 6 6.72 18.89 64.29
CA PHE A 6 7.30 19.60 63.15
C PHE A 6 6.88 18.90 61.85
N TRP A 7 6.10 19.58 61.02
CA TRP A 7 5.93 19.21 59.62
C TRP A 7 7.07 19.84 58.80
N LEU A 8 8.02 19.02 58.36
CA LEU A 8 9.01 19.40 57.35
C LEU A 8 8.34 19.29 55.97
N GLN A 9 7.97 20.45 55.38
CA GLN A 9 7.66 20.53 53.96
C GLN A 9 8.96 20.41 53.16
N PHE A 10 9.17 19.26 52.52
CA PHE A 10 10.14 19.15 51.44
C PHE A 10 9.56 19.86 50.21
N GLN A 11 10.06 21.07 49.93
CA GLN A 11 9.89 21.69 48.61
C GLN A 11 10.76 20.91 47.62
N THR A 12 10.14 20.08 46.80
CA THR A 12 10.81 19.54 45.61
C THR A 12 10.98 20.69 44.62
N LEU A 13 12.22 21.12 44.45
CA LEU A 13 12.64 21.98 43.34
C LEU A 13 12.33 21.24 42.03
N ASN A 14 11.24 21.64 41.38
CA ASN A 14 10.97 21.32 39.98
C ASN A 14 12.04 22.00 39.12
N LEU A 15 13.15 21.31 38.88
CA LEU A 15 13.98 21.58 37.70
C LEU A 15 13.22 21.04 36.48
N ALA A 16 12.22 21.80 36.04
CA ALA A 16 11.71 21.69 34.69
C ALA A 16 12.87 22.09 33.77
N GLN A 17 13.63 21.10 33.29
CA GLN A 17 14.43 21.27 32.09
C GLN A 17 13.44 21.58 30.97
N THR A 18 13.34 22.85 30.62
CA THR A 18 12.71 23.30 29.39
C THR A 18 13.48 22.67 28.24
N ILE A 19 13.01 21.51 27.78
CA ILE A 19 13.30 21.04 26.43
C ILE A 19 12.79 22.17 25.51
N PRO A 20 13.62 22.74 24.63
CA PRO A 20 13.12 23.72 23.67
C PRO A 20 12.02 23.01 22.88
N GLN A 21 10.79 23.51 22.98
CA GLN A 21 9.81 23.25 21.96
C GLN A 21 10.44 23.73 20.65
N SER A 22 10.81 22.80 19.78
CA SER A 22 11.13 23.09 18.40
C SER A 22 9.83 23.51 17.71
N GLY A 23 9.40 24.74 18.00
CA GLY A 23 8.57 25.50 17.07
C GLY A 23 9.51 25.99 15.97
N SER A 24 9.88 25.10 15.06
CA SER A 24 10.40 25.53 13.77
C SER A 24 9.21 25.91 12.89
N THR A 25 9.38 27.04 12.24
CA THR A 25 8.52 27.65 11.24
C THR A 25 8.60 26.84 9.94
N ASP A 26 8.12 25.59 9.96
CA ASP A 26 8.35 24.63 8.86
C ASP A 26 7.69 25.06 7.53
N ALA A 27 6.58 25.79 7.59
CA ALA A 27 5.92 26.32 6.39
C ALA A 27 6.74 27.36 5.62
N GLU A 28 7.74 28.01 6.22
CA GLU A 28 8.56 29.01 5.53
C GLU A 28 9.69 28.37 4.71
N PHE A 29 10.05 27.10 4.98
CA PHE A 29 11.19 26.41 4.38
C PHE A 29 10.94 26.04 2.90
N CYS A 30 9.77 25.51 2.54
CA CYS A 30 9.51 25.09 1.16
C CYS A 30 9.28 26.24 0.17
N SER A 31 8.81 27.41 0.63
CA SER A 31 8.40 28.49 -0.27
C SER A 31 9.57 29.27 -0.91
N LYS A 32 10.78 29.25 -0.32
CA LYS A 32 11.89 30.11 -0.75
C LYS A 32 12.93 29.46 -1.67
N ASP A 33 12.95 28.13 -1.78
CA ASP A 33 14.09 27.40 -2.38
C ASP A 33 13.74 26.48 -3.58
N LEU A 34 12.59 26.63 -4.21
CA LEU A 34 12.20 25.82 -5.40
C LEU A 34 12.93 26.28 -6.67
N GLU A 35 14.21 25.94 -6.78
CA GLU A 35 15.08 26.36 -7.88
C GLU A 35 14.88 25.54 -9.17
N LYS A 36 14.42 24.30 -9.05
CA LYS A 36 14.30 23.36 -10.18
C LYS A 36 12.85 23.05 -10.46
N LYS A 37 12.54 22.78 -11.73
CA LYS A 37 11.21 22.35 -12.15
C LYS A 37 11.26 21.41 -13.34
N LYS A 38 10.28 20.52 -13.39
CA LYS A 38 9.92 19.69 -14.55
C LYS A 38 8.50 20.04 -14.95
N GLU A 39 8.26 20.14 -16.26
CA GLU A 39 6.96 20.54 -16.79
C GLU A 39 6.49 19.58 -17.89
N LYS A 40 5.17 19.39 -17.97
CA LYS A 40 4.46 18.69 -19.04
C LYS A 40 3.25 19.52 -19.47
N ARG A 41 2.82 19.36 -20.72
CA ARG A 41 1.64 20.04 -21.27
C ARG A 41 0.70 19.04 -21.92
N SER A 42 -0.60 19.30 -21.82
CA SER A 42 -1.65 18.55 -22.51
C SER A 42 -2.83 19.49 -22.76
N GLY A 43 -3.04 19.89 -24.01
CA GLY A 43 -4.01 20.93 -24.35
C GLY A 43 -3.78 22.23 -23.55
N ASP A 44 -4.82 22.68 -22.87
CA ASP A 44 -4.82 23.90 -22.02
C ASP A 44 -4.14 23.70 -20.65
N TYR A 45 -3.66 22.48 -20.37
CA TYR A 45 -3.04 22.14 -19.09
C TYR A 45 -1.53 22.32 -19.11
N LEU A 46 -1.00 22.94 -18.05
CA LEU A 46 0.41 22.91 -17.66
C LEU A 46 0.53 22.15 -16.35
N ILE A 47 1.36 21.11 -16.34
CA ILE A 47 1.66 20.31 -15.16
C ILE A 47 3.08 20.60 -14.76
N ARG A 48 3.32 20.95 -13.49
CA ARG A 48 4.64 21.32 -12.98
C ARG A 48 4.94 20.57 -11.70
N ILE A 49 6.15 20.01 -11.64
CA ILE A 49 6.76 19.53 -10.40
C ILE A 49 7.96 20.44 -10.13
N SER A 50 7.89 21.27 -9.11
CA SER A 50 8.97 22.16 -8.66
C SER A 50 9.63 21.57 -7.42
N TYR A 51 10.95 21.71 -7.28
CA TYR A 51 11.66 21.12 -6.14
C TYR A 51 12.94 21.87 -5.78
N ALA A 52 13.27 21.84 -4.49
CA ALA A 52 14.51 22.40 -3.98
C ALA A 52 15.72 21.52 -4.31
N ASN A 53 16.93 22.09 -4.23
CA ASN A 53 18.17 21.33 -4.44
C ASN A 53 18.35 20.17 -3.47
N SER A 54 17.93 20.35 -2.22
CA SER A 54 17.90 19.31 -1.18
C SER A 54 16.92 18.18 -1.52
N ARG A 55 15.99 18.41 -2.46
CA ARG A 55 14.81 17.59 -2.79
C ARG A 55 13.82 17.37 -1.64
N MET A 56 14.09 17.92 -0.46
CA MET A 56 13.22 17.78 0.72
C MET A 56 11.86 18.48 0.55
N CYS A 57 11.80 19.47 -0.35
CA CYS A 57 10.58 20.19 -0.69
C CYS A 57 10.24 19.98 -2.17
N GLN A 58 9.01 19.55 -2.44
CA GLN A 58 8.44 19.56 -3.78
C GLN A 58 7.03 20.13 -3.81
N HIS A 59 6.74 20.89 -4.86
CA HIS A 59 5.39 21.33 -5.22
C HIS A 59 4.95 20.59 -6.47
N PHE A 60 3.72 20.10 -6.44
CA PHE A 60 3.04 19.52 -7.58
C PHE A 60 1.82 20.39 -7.95
N ASP A 61 1.96 21.11 -9.06
CA ASP A 61 0.97 22.07 -9.54
C ASP A 61 0.36 21.61 -10.87
N ILE A 62 -0.95 21.80 -11.01
CA ILE A 62 -1.65 21.67 -12.28
C ILE A 62 -2.38 22.99 -12.56
N PHE A 63 -2.13 23.55 -13.73
CA PHE A 63 -2.77 24.76 -14.22
C PHE A 63 -3.63 24.42 -15.43
N LYS A 64 -4.78 25.08 -15.58
CA LYS A 64 -5.60 25.11 -16.80
C LYS A 64 -5.81 26.56 -17.22
N ASN A 65 -5.41 26.94 -18.43
CA ASN A 65 -5.51 28.33 -18.90
C ASN A 65 -4.92 29.33 -17.88
N ASP A 66 -3.70 29.03 -17.41
CA ASP A 66 -2.93 29.77 -16.41
C ASP A 66 -3.58 29.91 -15.02
N ARG A 67 -4.70 29.24 -14.77
CA ARG A 67 -5.32 29.15 -13.45
C ARG A 67 -4.94 27.84 -12.77
N THR A 68 -4.51 27.91 -11.52
CA THR A 68 -4.25 26.72 -10.70
C THR A 68 -5.55 25.96 -10.48
N VAL A 69 -5.57 24.69 -10.88
CA VAL A 69 -6.68 23.74 -10.64
C VAL A 69 -6.30 22.66 -9.63
N PHE A 70 -5.00 22.47 -9.37
CA PHE A 70 -4.49 21.59 -8.33
C PHE A 70 -3.15 22.11 -7.81
N HIS A 71 -2.95 21.97 -6.51
CA HIS A 71 -1.70 22.26 -5.83
C HIS A 71 -1.56 21.29 -4.66
N GLU A 72 -0.42 20.62 -4.57
CA GLU A 72 -0.01 19.84 -3.41
C GLU A 72 1.45 20.17 -3.12
N GLU A 73 1.74 20.53 -1.88
CA GLU A 73 3.10 20.65 -1.35
C GLU A 73 3.34 19.51 -0.37
N GLY A 74 4.59 19.10 -0.20
CA GLY A 74 4.91 18.16 0.86
C GLY A 74 6.38 18.20 1.22
N ASP A 75 6.60 18.25 2.53
CA ASP A 75 7.87 17.93 3.15
C ASP A 75 8.08 16.41 2.99
N ASP A 76 9.22 16.01 2.43
CA ASP A 76 9.61 14.62 2.13
C ASP A 76 8.75 13.85 1.10
N ASN A 77 7.71 14.49 0.53
CA ASN A 77 7.01 13.95 -0.63
C ASN A 77 7.81 14.20 -1.91
N HIS A 78 8.00 13.15 -2.70
CA HIS A 78 8.67 13.24 -3.99
C HIS A 78 7.72 12.82 -5.12
N TYR A 79 7.47 13.74 -6.04
CA TYR A 79 6.61 13.54 -7.19
C TYR A 79 7.43 13.24 -8.45
N PHE A 80 6.92 12.30 -9.24
CA PHE A 80 7.51 11.87 -10.49
C PHE A 80 6.43 11.75 -11.56
N PHE A 81 6.75 12.19 -12.77
CA PHE A 81 5.88 11.98 -13.92
C PHE A 81 5.86 10.51 -14.31
N GLY A 82 4.67 9.96 -14.52
CA GLY A 82 4.46 8.56 -14.92
C GLY A 82 4.40 7.58 -13.75
N SER A 83 4.16 6.33 -14.09
CA SER A 83 4.03 5.20 -13.17
C SER A 83 5.36 4.50 -12.86
N ASP A 84 6.45 4.86 -13.53
CA ASP A 84 7.78 4.31 -13.31
C ASP A 84 8.88 5.36 -13.55
N ASP A 85 10.14 5.00 -13.32
CA ASP A 85 11.30 5.91 -13.51
C ASP A 85 11.51 6.37 -14.95
N ARG A 86 10.91 5.66 -15.92
CA ARG A 86 10.98 6.00 -17.35
C ARG A 86 9.88 6.97 -17.77
N GLY A 87 8.93 7.27 -16.88
CA GLY A 87 7.78 8.12 -17.16
C GLY A 87 6.69 7.41 -17.96
N THR A 88 6.62 6.07 -17.89
CA THR A 88 5.55 5.28 -18.51
C THR A 88 4.19 5.77 -18.02
N TYR A 89 3.19 5.84 -18.91
CA TYR A 89 1.85 6.36 -18.62
C TYR A 89 1.77 7.80 -18.06
N THR A 90 2.79 8.66 -18.23
CA THR A 90 2.68 10.07 -17.77
C THR A 90 1.41 10.75 -18.29
N LEU A 91 1.10 10.57 -19.57
CA LEU A 91 -0.15 10.97 -20.20
C LEU A 91 -0.66 9.79 -21.02
N GLY A 92 -1.90 9.36 -20.80
CA GLY A 92 -2.47 8.21 -21.51
C GLY A 92 -3.98 8.08 -21.30
N ASN A 93 -4.64 7.23 -22.09
CA ASN A 93 -6.04 6.89 -21.87
C ASN A 93 -6.12 5.73 -20.87
N LEU A 94 -6.55 6.02 -19.65
CA LEU A 94 -6.67 5.04 -18.56
C LEU A 94 -8.12 4.66 -18.25
N THR A 95 -9.08 5.38 -18.84
CA THR A 95 -10.49 5.34 -18.44
C THR A 95 -11.45 5.06 -19.58
N GLY A 96 -10.94 4.96 -20.81
CA GLY A 96 -11.75 4.96 -22.03
C GLY A 96 -12.13 6.36 -22.51
N HIS A 97 -11.85 7.40 -21.73
CA HIS A 97 -12.34 8.74 -21.97
C HIS A 97 -11.21 9.78 -21.82
N GLY A 98 -10.77 10.34 -22.94
CA GLY A 98 -9.82 11.44 -22.96
C GLY A 98 -8.42 11.03 -22.49
N ILE A 99 -7.69 12.01 -21.92
CA ILE A 99 -6.32 11.84 -21.46
C ILE A 99 -6.29 11.97 -19.95
N GLN A 100 -5.71 10.98 -19.29
CA GLN A 100 -5.36 11.01 -17.89
C GLN A 100 -3.88 11.33 -17.70
N LEU A 101 -3.60 12.07 -16.64
CA LEU A 101 -2.27 12.31 -16.11
C LEU A 101 -2.00 11.33 -14.98
N VAL A 102 -0.84 10.67 -15.01
CA VAL A 102 -0.34 9.85 -13.91
C VAL A 102 0.90 10.50 -13.30
N VAL A 103 0.85 10.68 -11.99
CA VAL A 103 1.99 11.13 -11.17
C VAL A 103 2.20 10.15 -10.04
N ARG A 104 3.41 9.62 -9.94
CA ARG A 104 3.83 8.78 -8.81
C ARG A 104 4.32 9.67 -7.67
N ARG A 105 3.81 9.47 -6.47
CA ARG A 105 4.24 10.14 -5.24
C ARG A 105 4.93 9.13 -4.34
N TRP A 106 6.19 9.38 -3.96
CA TRP A 106 6.89 8.64 -2.92
C TRP A 106 6.84 9.43 -1.61
N THR A 107 6.44 8.76 -0.53
CA THR A 107 6.20 9.38 0.79
C THR A 107 7.37 9.25 1.76
N GLY A 108 8.56 8.81 1.30
CA GLY A 108 9.78 8.79 2.11
C GLY A 108 10.02 7.53 2.95
N GLY A 109 9.18 6.49 2.83
CA GLY A 109 9.35 5.24 3.59
C GLY A 109 10.54 4.38 3.14
N ALA A 110 10.97 3.44 4.01
CA ALA A 110 12.08 2.51 3.75
C ALA A 110 11.77 1.44 2.69
N HIS A 111 10.50 1.29 2.32
CA HIS A 111 10.02 0.41 1.28
C HIS A 111 9.60 1.22 0.04
N CYS A 112 9.03 0.57 -0.98
CA CYS A 112 8.58 1.22 -2.22
C CYS A 112 7.30 2.06 -2.04
N CYS A 113 7.16 2.78 -0.91
CA CYS A 113 6.00 3.54 -0.43
C CYS A 113 5.54 4.61 -1.42
N THR A 114 4.93 4.15 -2.51
CA THR A 114 4.56 4.94 -3.65
C THR A 114 3.07 4.83 -3.87
N SER A 115 2.47 5.97 -4.22
CA SER A 115 1.08 6.06 -4.63
C SER A 115 1.01 6.58 -6.06
N LEU A 116 0.02 6.12 -6.82
CA LEU A 116 -0.31 6.73 -8.11
C LEU A 116 -1.42 7.75 -7.91
N LEU A 117 -1.15 8.99 -8.30
CA LEU A 117 -2.14 10.06 -8.42
C LEU A 117 -2.59 10.10 -9.88
N ILE A 118 -3.90 9.93 -10.11
CA ILE A 118 -4.47 9.86 -11.44
C ILE A 118 -5.47 11.01 -11.59
N PHE A 119 -5.29 11.82 -12.64
CA PHE A 119 -6.13 12.98 -12.92
C PHE A 119 -6.73 12.91 -14.30
N ASP A 120 -7.99 13.33 -14.43
CA ASP A 120 -8.65 13.60 -15.69
C ASP A 120 -8.28 15.01 -16.16
N LEU A 121 -7.72 15.12 -17.37
CA LEU A 121 -7.39 16.38 -18.01
C LEU A 121 -8.44 16.79 -19.08
N GLY A 122 -9.67 16.30 -18.96
CA GLY A 122 -10.78 16.70 -19.83
C GLY A 122 -11.24 18.16 -19.67
N ASN A 123 -12.48 18.44 -20.08
CA ASN A 123 -13.06 19.78 -19.90
C ASN A 123 -13.22 20.15 -18.43
N ASP A 124 -13.55 19.18 -17.59
CA ASP A 124 -13.59 19.34 -16.14
C ASP A 124 -12.39 18.62 -15.53
N PHE A 125 -11.52 19.38 -14.88
CA PHE A 125 -10.39 18.82 -14.15
C PHE A 125 -10.89 18.01 -12.94
N ARG A 126 -10.39 16.79 -12.78
CA ARG A 126 -10.75 15.93 -11.64
C ARG A 126 -9.57 15.05 -11.23
N LYS A 127 -9.28 14.93 -9.93
CA LYS A 127 -8.48 13.82 -9.40
C LYS A 127 -9.38 12.58 -9.38
N ILE A 128 -9.07 11.60 -10.23
CA ILE A 128 -9.86 10.37 -10.41
C ILE A 128 -9.58 9.39 -9.29
N ALA A 129 -8.30 9.22 -8.95
CA ALA A 129 -7.88 8.26 -7.96
C ALA A 129 -6.54 8.61 -7.33
N GLU A 130 -6.36 8.09 -6.12
CA GLU A 130 -5.08 7.90 -5.48
C GLU A 130 -4.97 6.42 -5.12
N ILE A 131 -4.06 5.72 -5.77
CA ILE A 131 -3.85 4.28 -5.56
C ILE A 131 -2.62 4.10 -4.70
N ASP A 132 -2.84 3.71 -3.45
CA ASP A 132 -1.77 3.43 -2.50
C ASP A 132 -1.20 2.02 -2.73
N GLY A 133 0.11 1.96 -3.01
CA GLY A 133 0.83 0.70 -3.16
C GLY A 133 1.30 0.06 -1.86
N GLY A 134 1.14 0.74 -0.71
CA GLY A 134 1.62 0.25 0.58
C GLY A 134 3.14 0.11 0.59
N ASN A 135 3.65 -1.11 0.83
CA ASN A 135 5.08 -1.38 0.74
C ASN A 135 5.57 -1.75 -0.67
N PHE A 136 4.70 -1.66 -1.68
CA PHE A 136 5.00 -1.99 -3.08
C PHE A 136 4.66 -0.84 -4.01
N GLU A 137 5.19 -0.89 -5.22
CA GLU A 137 4.83 0.05 -6.28
C GLU A 137 3.60 -0.45 -7.05
N PRO A 138 2.56 0.38 -7.26
CA PRO A 138 1.46 0.03 -8.15
C PRO A 138 1.93 -0.05 -9.60
N GLU A 139 1.47 -1.06 -10.34
CA GLU A 139 1.82 -1.28 -11.74
C GLU A 139 0.61 -1.04 -12.65
N ILE A 140 0.78 -0.29 -13.73
CA ILE A 140 -0.26 -0.11 -14.76
C ILE A 140 -0.01 -1.10 -15.90
N ALA A 141 -1.00 -1.91 -16.25
CA ALA A 141 -0.91 -2.90 -17.32
C ALA A 141 -2.28 -3.18 -17.95
N ASP A 142 -2.32 -3.27 -19.28
CA ASP A 142 -3.49 -3.70 -20.05
C ASP A 142 -3.55 -5.24 -20.07
N LEU A 143 -4.36 -5.81 -19.18
CA LEU A 143 -4.37 -7.25 -18.89
C LEU A 143 -5.29 -8.04 -19.82
N ASP A 144 -6.35 -7.42 -20.35
CA ASP A 144 -7.27 -8.03 -21.32
C ASP A 144 -7.04 -7.56 -22.77
N HIS A 145 -6.10 -6.63 -22.99
CA HIS A 145 -5.79 -6.06 -24.30
C HIS A 145 -6.95 -5.27 -24.91
N ASP A 146 -7.82 -4.68 -24.08
CA ASP A 146 -8.91 -3.81 -24.51
C ASP A 146 -8.46 -2.36 -24.81
N GLY A 147 -7.18 -2.04 -24.50
CA GLY A 147 -6.57 -0.73 -24.67
C GLY A 147 -6.76 0.21 -23.48
N ILE A 148 -7.48 -0.21 -22.42
CA ILE A 148 -7.74 0.51 -21.18
C ILE A 148 -7.06 -0.25 -20.03
N PRO A 149 -5.90 0.21 -19.55
CA PRO A 149 -5.12 -0.58 -18.61
C PRO A 149 -5.75 -0.68 -17.21
N GLU A 150 -5.59 -1.85 -16.59
CA GLU A 150 -5.80 -2.08 -15.16
C GLU A 150 -4.60 -1.63 -14.32
N ILE A 151 -4.82 -1.56 -13.01
CA ILE A 151 -3.78 -1.29 -12.02
C ILE A 151 -3.61 -2.53 -11.13
N ARG A 152 -2.41 -3.12 -11.14
CA ARG A 152 -2.00 -4.16 -10.21
C ARG A 152 -1.42 -3.52 -8.96
N VAL A 153 -1.97 -3.89 -7.81
CA VAL A 153 -1.45 -3.54 -6.49
C VAL A 153 -1.17 -4.80 -5.68
N ARG A 154 -0.37 -4.64 -4.62
CA ARG A 154 -0.06 -5.72 -3.69
C ARG A 154 -0.60 -5.34 -2.31
N ASP A 155 -1.58 -6.11 -1.85
CA ASP A 155 -2.13 -5.98 -0.52
C ASP A 155 -1.25 -6.72 0.47
N ASP A 156 -0.64 -5.94 1.35
CA ASP A 156 0.33 -6.36 2.36
C ASP A 156 -0.29 -6.41 3.76
N PHE A 157 -1.60 -6.64 3.88
CA PHE A 157 -2.33 -6.78 5.15
C PHE A 157 -1.76 -7.82 6.14
N LEU A 158 -0.86 -8.70 5.69
CA LEU A 158 -0.15 -9.69 6.52
C LEU A 158 1.29 -9.31 6.86
N ALA A 159 1.76 -8.15 6.41
CA ALA A 159 3.10 -7.65 6.68
C ALA A 159 3.40 -7.69 8.19
N TYR A 160 4.50 -8.33 8.54
CA TYR A 160 4.98 -8.49 9.92
C TYR A 160 4.08 -9.29 10.88
N ARG A 161 2.93 -9.81 10.42
CA ARG A 161 1.96 -10.49 11.30
C ARG A 161 2.39 -11.90 11.68
N PHE A 162 2.93 -12.66 10.72
CA PHE A 162 3.27 -14.08 10.92
C PHE A 162 4.76 -14.41 10.66
N SER A 163 5.50 -13.45 10.12
CA SER A 163 6.93 -13.57 9.80
C SER A 163 7.52 -12.17 9.65
N ASP A 164 8.84 -12.08 9.39
CA ASP A 164 9.41 -10.84 8.87
C ASP A 164 8.76 -10.43 7.53
N PHE A 165 9.01 -9.18 7.11
CA PHE A 165 8.45 -8.62 5.88
C PHE A 165 8.80 -9.45 4.63
N ALA A 166 10.06 -9.88 4.50
CA ALA A 166 10.54 -10.61 3.32
C ALA A 166 9.82 -11.96 3.12
N HIS A 167 9.29 -12.52 4.20
CA HIS A 167 8.51 -13.75 4.17
C HIS A 167 7.00 -13.53 4.37
N SER A 168 6.53 -12.30 4.56
CA SER A 168 5.11 -12.04 4.76
C SER A 168 4.33 -12.40 3.50
N ALA A 169 3.18 -13.04 3.67
CA ALA A 169 2.32 -13.34 2.54
C ALA A 169 1.70 -12.05 1.99
N ILE A 170 1.60 -11.95 0.67
CA ILE A 170 1.12 -10.75 -0.03
C ILE A 170 0.05 -11.19 -1.01
N ALA A 171 -1.06 -10.45 -1.08
CA ALA A 171 -2.09 -10.71 -2.08
C ALA A 171 -1.91 -9.78 -3.28
N GLU A 172 -1.99 -10.32 -4.49
CA GLU A 172 -2.12 -9.52 -5.71
C GLU A 172 -3.59 -9.10 -5.87
N VAL A 173 -3.82 -7.81 -6.11
CA VAL A 173 -5.15 -7.25 -6.36
C VAL A 173 -5.11 -6.47 -7.66
N ILE A 174 -6.12 -6.68 -8.50
CA ILE A 174 -6.28 -5.96 -9.75
C ILE A 174 -7.43 -4.97 -9.60
N LEU A 175 -7.20 -3.72 -10.00
CA LEU A 175 -8.19 -2.65 -10.03
C LEU A 175 -8.49 -2.30 -11.49
N LYS A 176 -9.77 -2.33 -11.89
CA LYS A 176 -10.24 -1.88 -13.20
C LYS A 176 -11.03 -0.57 -13.03
N TYR A 177 -10.87 0.34 -14.00
CA TYR A 177 -11.69 1.54 -14.05
C TYR A 177 -13.08 1.20 -14.61
N GLY A 178 -14.13 1.63 -13.90
CA GLY A 178 -15.51 1.47 -14.30
C GLY A 178 -16.41 2.37 -13.47
N ASP A 179 -17.52 2.82 -14.05
CA ASP A 179 -18.50 3.65 -13.35
C ASP A 179 -17.91 4.90 -12.66
N GLY A 180 -16.86 5.48 -13.27
CA GLY A 180 -16.24 6.72 -12.80
C GLY A 180 -15.13 6.56 -11.75
N GLN A 181 -14.81 5.33 -11.32
CA GLN A 181 -13.81 5.03 -10.29
C GLN A 181 -13.02 3.74 -10.56
N TYR A 182 -11.90 3.55 -9.86
CA TYR A 182 -11.23 2.24 -9.81
C TYR A 182 -11.91 1.35 -8.77
N SER A 183 -12.07 0.07 -9.10
CA SER A 183 -12.69 -0.92 -8.23
C SER A 183 -12.01 -2.28 -8.41
N VAL A 184 -12.05 -3.14 -7.39
CA VAL A 184 -11.45 -4.48 -7.47
C VAL A 184 -12.10 -5.27 -8.60
N ALA A 185 -11.27 -5.96 -9.39
CA ALA A 185 -11.67 -6.70 -10.58
C ALA A 185 -11.34 -8.21 -10.43
N PRO A 186 -12.19 -8.99 -9.72
CA PRO A 186 -11.92 -10.40 -9.43
C PRO A 186 -11.69 -11.28 -10.65
N GLU A 187 -12.27 -10.93 -11.79
CA GLU A 187 -12.10 -11.63 -13.07
C GLU A 187 -10.64 -11.77 -13.49
N PHE A 188 -9.77 -10.81 -13.13
CA PHE A 188 -8.33 -10.86 -13.38
C PHE A 188 -7.54 -11.56 -12.28
N MET A 189 -8.15 -11.82 -11.13
CA MET A 189 -7.51 -12.41 -9.96
C MET A 189 -7.78 -13.91 -9.83
N ARG A 190 -8.88 -14.39 -10.43
CA ARG A 190 -9.25 -15.81 -10.44
C ARG A 190 -8.17 -16.65 -11.11
N LYS A 191 -7.74 -17.71 -10.43
CA LYS A 191 -6.78 -18.70 -10.93
C LYS A 191 -7.41 -20.09 -10.89
N PRO A 192 -7.12 -20.98 -11.86
CA PRO A 192 -7.56 -22.36 -11.79
C PRO A 192 -7.10 -23.01 -10.48
N LEU A 193 -8.01 -23.79 -9.87
CA LEU A 193 -7.66 -24.55 -8.68
C LEU A 193 -6.49 -25.49 -8.97
N PRO A 194 -5.44 -25.53 -8.12
CA PRO A 194 -4.42 -26.54 -8.24
C PRO A 194 -5.05 -27.94 -8.14
N SER A 195 -4.54 -28.88 -8.94
CA SER A 195 -5.05 -30.25 -8.90
C SER A 195 -4.87 -30.86 -7.51
N ARG A 196 -5.72 -31.83 -7.15
CA ARG A 196 -5.59 -32.54 -5.87
C ARG A 196 -4.20 -33.14 -5.67
N GLN A 197 -3.60 -33.68 -6.73
CA GLN A 197 -2.23 -34.22 -6.67
C GLN A 197 -1.19 -33.15 -6.30
N ILE A 198 -1.31 -31.94 -6.86
CA ILE A 198 -0.43 -30.82 -6.52
C ILE A 198 -0.64 -30.41 -5.05
N LEU A 199 -1.89 -30.27 -4.61
CA LEU A 199 -2.21 -29.92 -3.22
C LEU A 199 -1.69 -30.99 -2.23
N ASP A 200 -1.85 -32.27 -2.56
CA ASP A 200 -1.40 -33.39 -1.74
C ASP A 200 0.14 -33.42 -1.64
N ALA A 201 0.83 -33.22 -2.76
CA ALA A 201 2.30 -33.14 -2.80
C ALA A 201 2.82 -31.94 -2.00
N THR A 202 2.16 -30.79 -2.11
CA THR A 202 2.50 -29.57 -1.36
C THR A 202 2.32 -29.78 0.15
N VAL A 203 1.19 -30.34 0.59
CA VAL A 203 0.95 -30.71 1.99
C VAL A 203 2.02 -31.67 2.51
N ALA A 204 2.37 -32.70 1.73
CA ALA A 204 3.42 -33.65 2.10
C ALA A 204 4.80 -32.97 2.19
N SER A 205 5.08 -31.96 1.37
CA SER A 205 6.33 -31.19 1.44
C SER A 205 6.43 -30.40 2.76
N TRP A 206 5.37 -29.71 3.17
CA TRP A 206 5.34 -28.97 4.43
C TRP A 206 5.43 -29.88 5.66
N LYS A 207 4.73 -31.02 5.65
CA LYS A 207 4.84 -32.03 6.72
C LYS A 207 6.27 -32.56 6.85
N ARG A 208 7.00 -32.74 5.75
CA ARG A 208 8.43 -33.13 5.77
C ARG A 208 9.33 -32.04 6.34
N LEU A 209 9.06 -30.75 6.05
CA LEU A 209 9.82 -29.62 6.62
C LEU A 209 9.71 -29.57 8.14
N LEU A 210 8.50 -29.78 8.66
CA LEU A 210 8.22 -29.88 10.09
C LEU A 210 8.97 -31.03 10.77
N GLN A 211 8.89 -32.23 10.20
CA GLN A 211 9.56 -33.42 10.75
C GLN A 211 11.07 -33.23 10.87
N ARG A 212 11.66 -32.44 9.97
CA ARG A 212 13.10 -32.12 9.98
C ARG A 212 13.46 -31.00 10.96
N LYS A 213 12.51 -30.46 11.74
CA LYS A 213 12.67 -29.28 12.61
C LYS A 213 13.32 -28.08 11.92
N LYS A 214 13.14 -27.97 10.60
CA LYS A 214 13.74 -26.90 9.78
C LYS A 214 12.92 -25.61 9.77
N THR A 215 11.76 -25.59 10.40
CA THR A 215 10.85 -24.44 10.44
C THR A 215 10.57 -24.09 11.91
N PRO A 216 11.19 -23.03 12.47
CA PRO A 216 10.93 -22.61 13.84
C PRO A 216 9.51 -22.04 14.03
N ASN A 217 8.89 -21.53 12.95
CA ASN A 217 7.55 -20.93 12.96
C ASN A 217 6.58 -21.77 12.12
N TRP A 218 5.43 -22.14 12.71
CA TRP A 218 4.33 -22.81 12.03
C TRP A 218 3.06 -21.94 12.12
N PRO A 219 2.29 -21.76 11.03
CA PRO A 219 2.51 -22.30 9.69
C PRO A 219 3.69 -21.61 8.98
N PRO A 220 4.41 -22.31 8.08
CA PRO A 220 5.54 -21.74 7.38
C PRO A 220 5.05 -20.72 6.36
N PRO A 221 5.84 -19.67 6.06
CA PRO A 221 5.45 -18.62 5.13
C PRO A 221 4.85 -19.10 3.79
N PRO A 222 5.40 -20.14 3.10
CA PRO A 222 4.82 -20.64 1.86
C PRO A 222 3.39 -21.20 2.01
N LEU A 223 3.02 -21.74 3.18
CA LEU A 223 1.64 -22.18 3.45
C LEU A 223 0.71 -20.97 3.61
N ILE A 224 1.17 -19.90 4.27
CA ILE A 224 0.39 -18.66 4.43
C ILE A 224 0.19 -17.98 3.08
N GLN A 225 1.22 -17.96 2.23
CA GLN A 225 1.11 -17.46 0.85
C GLN A 225 0.09 -18.28 0.04
N ALA A 226 0.21 -19.61 0.04
CA ALA A 226 -0.73 -20.47 -0.69
C ALA A 226 -2.18 -20.34 -0.20
N LEU A 227 -2.39 -20.16 1.11
CA LEU A 227 -3.70 -19.86 1.69
C LEU A 227 -4.23 -18.53 1.12
N THR A 228 -3.40 -17.50 1.10
CA THR A 228 -3.75 -16.14 0.63
C THR A 228 -4.05 -16.11 -0.86
N ASP A 229 -3.23 -16.78 -1.68
CA ASP A 229 -3.46 -16.92 -3.12
C ASP A 229 -4.81 -17.59 -3.41
N LEU A 230 -5.15 -18.66 -2.69
CA LEU A 230 -6.43 -19.34 -2.86
C LEU A 230 -7.62 -18.47 -2.42
N VAL A 231 -7.46 -17.70 -1.34
CA VAL A 231 -8.49 -16.76 -0.88
C VAL A 231 -8.76 -15.69 -1.95
N TYR A 232 -7.70 -15.03 -2.45
CA TYR A 232 -7.80 -13.98 -3.47
C TYR A 232 -8.03 -14.50 -4.90
N ALA A 233 -7.97 -15.82 -5.11
CA ALA A 233 -8.45 -16.48 -6.32
C ALA A 233 -9.95 -16.87 -6.26
N GLY A 234 -10.65 -16.56 -5.16
CA GLY A 234 -12.07 -16.87 -4.97
C GLY A 234 -12.33 -18.28 -4.42
N SER A 235 -11.29 -18.96 -3.91
CA SER A 235 -11.31 -20.36 -3.48
C SER A 235 -11.16 -20.52 -1.96
N LYS A 236 -11.84 -19.66 -1.19
CA LYS A 236 -11.74 -19.58 0.29
C LYS A 236 -11.96 -20.91 1.01
N GLN A 237 -12.94 -21.71 0.59
CA GLN A 237 -13.22 -23.02 1.19
C GLN A 237 -12.05 -23.99 0.96
N THR A 238 -11.51 -24.03 -0.26
CA THR A 238 -10.33 -24.83 -0.60
C THR A 238 -9.10 -24.37 0.19
N ALA A 239 -8.95 -23.05 0.37
CA ALA A 239 -7.88 -22.44 1.14
C ALA A 239 -7.88 -22.96 2.60
N PHE A 240 -9.03 -22.91 3.28
CA PHE A 240 -9.13 -23.40 4.66
C PHE A 240 -9.07 -24.93 4.75
N ALA A 241 -9.60 -25.67 3.78
CA ALA A 241 -9.40 -27.11 3.72
C ALA A 241 -7.91 -27.49 3.54
N LEU A 242 -7.15 -26.71 2.76
CA LEU A 242 -5.70 -26.89 2.61
C LEU A 242 -4.97 -26.67 3.94
N LEU A 243 -5.31 -25.60 4.66
CA LEU A 243 -4.78 -25.32 5.99
C LEU A 243 -5.01 -26.51 6.94
N ASP A 244 -6.22 -27.05 6.97
CA ASP A 244 -6.60 -28.16 7.85
C ASP A 244 -5.83 -29.44 7.55
N ARG A 245 -5.62 -29.72 6.26
CA ARG A 245 -4.85 -30.88 5.82
C ARG A 245 -3.36 -30.74 6.07
N ALA A 246 -2.85 -29.50 5.98
CA ALA A 246 -1.44 -29.17 6.22
C ALA A 246 -1.10 -29.15 7.72
N TRP A 247 -2.04 -28.74 8.58
CA TRP A 247 -1.81 -28.59 10.01
C TRP A 247 -1.48 -29.94 10.68
N PRO A 248 -0.38 -30.04 11.43
CA PRO A 248 -0.05 -31.26 12.17
C PRO A 248 -1.06 -31.51 13.27
N MET A 249 -1.52 -32.75 13.41
CA MET A 249 -2.51 -33.11 14.45
C MET A 249 -2.08 -32.72 15.87
N ALA A 250 -0.78 -32.78 16.17
CA ALA A 250 -0.24 -32.47 17.48
C ALA A 250 0.22 -31.01 17.65
N ALA A 251 0.13 -30.18 16.59
CA ALA A 251 0.57 -28.79 16.67
C ALA A 251 -0.56 -27.90 17.25
N PRO A 252 -0.33 -27.18 18.35
CA PRO A 252 -1.29 -26.21 18.86
C PRO A 252 -1.36 -24.98 17.93
N GLY A 253 -2.27 -24.05 18.20
CA GLY A 253 -2.25 -22.72 17.56
C GLY A 253 -3.08 -22.57 16.27
N ARG A 254 -3.75 -23.62 15.79
CA ARG A 254 -4.52 -23.53 14.52
C ARG A 254 -5.65 -22.53 14.62
N SER A 255 -6.41 -22.59 15.71
CA SER A 255 -7.59 -21.75 15.91
C SER A 255 -7.17 -20.29 16.08
N GLU A 256 -6.09 -20.05 16.81
CA GLU A 256 -5.49 -18.74 17.03
C GLU A 256 -4.94 -18.15 15.73
N PHE A 257 -4.20 -18.94 14.94
CA PHE A 257 -3.74 -18.54 13.60
C PHE A 257 -4.93 -18.17 12.71
N LEU A 258 -5.93 -19.03 12.62
CA LEU A 258 -7.09 -18.80 11.76
C LEU A 258 -7.90 -17.57 12.20
N ALA A 259 -8.04 -17.34 13.51
CA ALA A 259 -8.67 -16.14 14.04
C ALA A 259 -7.88 -14.87 13.66
N SER A 260 -6.56 -14.87 13.87
CA SER A 260 -5.68 -13.75 13.51
C SER A 260 -5.67 -13.48 11.99
N TYR A 261 -5.67 -14.53 11.17
CA TYR A 261 -5.73 -14.44 9.72
C TYR A 261 -7.05 -13.82 9.24
N ARG A 262 -8.18 -14.19 9.84
CA ARG A 262 -9.50 -13.61 9.52
C ARG A 262 -9.60 -12.14 9.93
N VAL A 263 -9.03 -11.78 11.09
CA VAL A 263 -8.93 -10.37 11.48
C VAL A 263 -8.13 -9.60 10.43
N ALA A 264 -7.00 -10.16 9.97
CA ALA A 264 -6.18 -9.54 8.94
C ALA A 264 -6.94 -9.32 7.63
N LEU A 265 -7.68 -10.34 7.17
CA LEU A 265 -8.50 -10.22 5.97
C LEU A 265 -9.56 -9.13 6.09
N ASN A 266 -10.10 -8.88 7.29
CA ASN A 266 -11.06 -7.80 7.51
C ASN A 266 -10.41 -6.41 7.56
N GLU A 267 -9.11 -6.35 7.84
CA GLU A 267 -8.31 -5.11 7.85
C GLU A 267 -7.74 -4.77 6.46
N SER A 268 -7.76 -5.73 5.52
CA SER A 268 -7.36 -5.52 4.13
C SER A 268 -8.20 -4.41 3.49
N LYS A 269 -7.52 -3.53 2.75
CA LYS A 269 -8.15 -2.44 1.98
C LYS A 269 -9.04 -2.96 0.85
N TYR A 270 -8.74 -4.15 0.31
CA TYR A 270 -9.32 -4.64 -0.93
C TYR A 270 -10.22 -5.88 -0.75
N TYR A 271 -9.98 -6.70 0.27
CA TYR A 271 -10.62 -8.01 0.41
C TYR A 271 -12.14 -7.92 0.59
N ALA A 272 -12.63 -6.94 1.35
CA ALA A 272 -14.07 -6.77 1.58
C ALA A 272 -14.84 -6.47 0.28
N GLU A 273 -14.21 -5.76 -0.67
CA GLU A 273 -14.79 -5.53 -1.99
C GLU A 273 -14.69 -6.78 -2.86
N PHE A 274 -13.51 -7.42 -2.89
CA PHE A 274 -13.28 -8.67 -3.60
C PHE A 274 -14.32 -9.75 -3.24
N GLU A 275 -14.59 -9.92 -1.94
CA GLU A 275 -15.51 -10.93 -1.42
C GLU A 275 -16.98 -10.67 -1.83
N LYS A 276 -17.38 -9.40 -1.93
CA LYS A 276 -18.74 -9.03 -2.39
C LYS A 276 -18.97 -9.30 -3.88
N LYS A 277 -17.90 -9.39 -4.66
CA LYS A 277 -17.92 -9.60 -6.11
C LYS A 277 -17.67 -11.07 -6.51
N GLN A 278 -17.62 -12.00 -5.54
CA GLN A 278 -17.49 -13.44 -5.78
C GLN A 278 -18.81 -14.10 -6.21
#